data_AF-A0AAQ3REW8-F1
#
_entry.id   AF-A0AAQ3REW8-F1
#
_cell.length_a   1.000
_cell.length_b   1.000
_cell.length_c   1.000
_cell.angle_alpha   90.00
_cell.angle_beta   90.00
_cell.angle_gamma   90.00
#
_symmetry.space_group_name_H-M   'P 1'
#
loop_
_entity.id
_entity.type
_entity.pdbx_description
1 polymer ?
#
loop_
_entity_poly.entity_id
_entity_poly.type
_entity_poly.pdbx_seq_one_letter_code
_entity_poly.pdbx_strand_id
1 'polypeptide(L)'
;MATKIAEYTVHRILYHAQYLCCFNNFASNLPYSKELLEFTRDEVKERIREAINRIEKVEPAVQKWLKDVEKVLAEVQMLEERILSVNKSYFRRQCQYSLAKQIERKTTEMIQLYRNRKFEPFSRITELAGIKYYSSKDFFMFNSTEVSYKKLQETLKNKSASIIGLVGLGGLGKTTLAKEVGKKAEDMKIFEKVVWATVSQPLNIRTIQDQIVDQLCFKLIEESEIGRAQRLSERLRKGTTLIILDDVREKLNFEALGIPLDESSKACCVLITTRSKEVCTSIQCQSIIELNLLSDEEAWTLFKHYANINDDSSEALKVVARKIVNECKGLPIAIMIVGSTLKDTTLENFELALSRLEISKSLDIPQGFRSPYVCLELSYNNLTNPLAQSLLLLCSMFPEDCEIDLEYLFFVNACKRKIQGKNA
;
A
#
# COMPACT_ATOMS: atom_id res chain seq x y z
N MET A 1 -7.05 72.42 -15.70
CA MET A 1 -7.46 71.28 -16.55
C MET A 1 -6.52 71.05 -17.73
N ALA A 2 -6.10 72.09 -18.46
CA ALA A 2 -5.24 71.97 -19.65
C ALA A 2 -3.87 71.30 -19.38
N THR A 3 -3.25 71.53 -18.23
CA THR A 3 -1.95 70.93 -17.84
C THR A 3 -2.03 69.41 -17.63
N LYS A 4 -3.06 68.89 -16.95
CA LYS A 4 -3.27 67.44 -16.80
C LYS A 4 -3.55 66.75 -18.15
N ILE A 5 -4.30 67.40 -19.05
CA ILE A 5 -4.59 66.85 -20.38
C ILE A 5 -3.32 66.80 -21.24
N ALA A 6 -2.47 67.83 -21.17
CA ALA A 6 -1.18 67.86 -21.85
C ALA A 6 -0.23 66.76 -21.33
N GLU A 7 -0.12 66.58 -20.02
CA GLU A 7 0.68 65.50 -19.41
C GLU A 7 0.22 64.11 -19.86
N TYR A 8 -1.10 63.83 -19.83
CA TYR A 8 -1.64 62.55 -20.31
C TYR A 8 -1.38 62.29 -21.80
N THR A 9 -1.44 63.34 -22.62
CA THR A 9 -1.26 63.24 -24.07
C THR A 9 0.22 63.06 -24.42
N VAL A 10 1.12 63.81 -23.78
CA VAL A 10 2.57 63.70 -23.93
C VAL A 10 3.06 62.34 -23.44
N HIS A 11 2.55 61.84 -22.32
CA HIS A 11 2.89 60.52 -21.80
C HIS A 11 2.47 59.39 -22.76
N ARG A 12 1.29 59.49 -23.40
CA ARG A 12 0.86 58.52 -24.42
C ARG A 12 1.74 58.55 -25.66
N ILE A 13 2.14 59.74 -26.12
CA ILE A 13 3.00 59.90 -27.30
C ILE A 13 4.40 59.34 -27.01
N LEU A 14 5.00 59.66 -25.86
CA LEU A 14 6.28 59.10 -25.41
C LEU A 14 6.21 57.57 -25.29
N TYR A 15 5.12 57.05 -24.74
CA TYR A 15 4.88 55.60 -24.61
C TYR A 15 4.74 54.88 -25.96
N HIS A 16 4.22 55.53 -27.01
CA HIS A 16 4.20 54.96 -28.35
C HIS A 16 5.53 55.15 -29.10
N ALA A 17 6.24 56.26 -28.87
CA ALA A 17 7.52 56.57 -29.51
C ALA A 17 8.64 55.61 -29.08
N GLN A 18 8.65 55.14 -27.82
CA GLN A 18 9.63 54.16 -27.34
C GLN A 18 9.65 52.85 -28.15
N TYR A 19 8.51 52.37 -28.66
CA TYR A 19 8.46 51.13 -29.47
C TYR A 19 9.15 51.28 -30.83
N LEU A 20 9.31 52.51 -31.33
CA LEU A 20 10.00 52.83 -32.58
C LEU A 20 11.48 53.16 -32.34
N CYS A 21 11.79 53.92 -31.29
CA CYS A 21 13.14 54.43 -31.03
C CYS A 21 14.00 53.51 -30.15
N CYS A 22 13.39 52.65 -29.33
CA CYS A 22 14.08 51.79 -28.36
C CYS A 22 13.90 50.29 -28.66
N PHE A 23 13.64 49.92 -29.93
CA PHE A 23 13.46 48.53 -30.35
C PHE A 23 14.58 47.60 -29.83
N ASN A 24 15.83 48.05 -29.91
CA ASN A 24 17.00 47.30 -29.43
C ASN A 24 16.96 47.02 -27.92
N ASN A 25 16.41 47.94 -27.11
CA ASN A 25 16.26 47.73 -25.67
C ASN A 25 15.20 46.65 -25.37
N PHE A 26 14.08 46.66 -26.09
CA PHE A 26 13.07 45.60 -25.98
C PHE A 26 13.62 44.24 -26.43
N ALA A 27 14.35 44.22 -27.55
CA ALA A 27 14.98 43.00 -28.07
C ALA A 27 16.04 42.44 -27.12
N SER A 28 16.75 43.28 -26.36
CA SER A 28 17.78 42.83 -25.40
C SER A 28 17.22 42.18 -24.13
N ASN A 29 15.98 42.49 -23.73
CA ASN A 29 15.35 41.94 -22.52
C ASN A 29 14.69 40.58 -22.73
N LEU A 30 14.38 40.24 -23.98
CA LEU A 30 13.69 38.99 -24.34
C LEU A 30 14.57 37.75 -24.04
N PRO A 31 15.86 37.68 -24.44
CA PRO A 31 16.72 36.54 -24.13
C PRO A 31 16.88 36.32 -22.62
N TYR A 32 17.10 37.39 -21.86
CA TYR A 32 17.23 37.30 -20.40
C TYR A 32 15.97 36.72 -19.74
N SER A 33 14.79 37.20 -20.15
CA SER A 33 13.51 36.74 -19.59
C SER A 33 13.20 35.29 -20.00
N LYS A 34 13.60 34.90 -21.21
CA LYS A 34 13.49 33.53 -21.72
C LYS A 34 14.39 32.59 -20.93
N GLU A 35 15.68 32.90 -20.80
CA GLU A 35 16.68 32.11 -20.07
C GLU A 35 16.27 31.91 -18.60
N LEU A 36 15.79 32.98 -17.95
CA LEU A 36 15.26 32.90 -16.58
C LEU A 36 14.06 31.95 -16.46
N LEU A 37 13.15 31.96 -17.43
CA LEU A 37 11.99 31.09 -17.45
C LEU A 37 12.35 29.64 -17.79
N GLU A 38 13.31 29.41 -18.69
CA GLU A 38 13.86 28.09 -19.01
C GLU A 38 14.53 27.44 -17.80
N PHE A 39 15.39 28.19 -17.10
CA PHE A 39 15.99 27.72 -15.85
C PHE A 39 14.93 27.34 -14.82
N THR A 40 13.93 28.21 -14.63
CA THR A 40 12.83 27.95 -13.67
C THR A 40 11.99 26.74 -14.07
N ARG A 41 11.72 26.57 -15.38
CA ARG A 41 11.02 25.40 -15.92
C ARG A 41 11.79 24.13 -15.59
N ASP A 42 13.09 24.13 -15.78
CA ASP A 42 13.94 22.96 -15.57
C ASP A 42 14.05 22.62 -14.07
N GLU A 43 14.17 23.62 -13.20
CA GLU A 43 14.07 23.45 -11.74
C GLU A 43 12.74 22.80 -11.33
N VAL A 44 11.60 23.28 -11.89
CA VAL A 44 10.29 22.68 -11.63
C VAL A 44 10.18 21.26 -12.18
N LYS A 45 10.76 20.97 -13.36
CA LYS A 45 10.81 19.61 -13.93
C LYS A 45 11.58 18.65 -13.04
N GLU A 46 12.72 19.05 -12.49
CA GLU A 46 13.46 18.21 -11.53
C GLU A 46 12.65 17.98 -10.26
N ARG A 47 12.01 19.01 -9.70
CA ARG A 47 11.13 18.86 -8.53
C ARG A 47 9.94 17.92 -8.80
N ILE A 48 9.38 17.94 -10.02
CA ILE A 48 8.36 16.97 -10.45
C ILE A 48 8.93 15.56 -10.45
N ARG A 49 10.15 15.35 -10.99
CA ARG A 49 10.81 14.04 -10.98
C ARG A 49 11.07 13.55 -9.56
N GLU A 50 11.55 14.41 -8.67
CA GLU A 50 11.74 14.07 -7.25
C GLU A 50 10.41 13.68 -6.59
N ALA A 51 9.34 14.42 -6.82
CA ALA A 51 8.01 14.08 -6.30
C ALA A 51 7.53 12.72 -6.84
N ILE A 52 7.70 12.44 -8.14
CA ILE A 52 7.36 11.14 -8.73
C ILE A 52 8.19 10.02 -8.11
N ASN A 53 9.50 10.23 -7.91
CA ASN A 53 10.38 9.25 -7.26
C ASN A 53 9.98 8.98 -5.80
N ARG A 54 9.39 9.97 -5.12
CA ARG A 54 8.80 9.84 -3.79
C ARG A 54 7.37 9.29 -3.79
N ILE A 55 6.83 8.91 -4.95
CA ILE A 55 5.46 8.43 -5.11
C ILE A 55 4.45 9.49 -4.64
N GLU A 56 4.72 10.75 -4.93
CA GLU A 56 3.84 11.87 -4.63
C GLU A 56 3.09 12.32 -5.88
N LYS A 57 1.83 12.72 -5.70
CA LYS A 57 1.01 13.32 -6.74
C LYS A 57 1.26 14.82 -6.81
N VAL A 58 1.79 15.28 -7.93
CA VAL A 58 2.00 16.70 -8.22
C VAL A 58 0.67 17.43 -8.34
N GLU A 59 0.59 18.64 -7.76
CA GLU A 59 -0.62 19.46 -7.80
C GLU A 59 -1.03 19.84 -9.24
N PRO A 60 -2.33 19.84 -9.57
CA PRO A 60 -2.80 20.23 -10.91
C PRO A 60 -2.37 21.64 -11.31
N ALA A 61 -2.21 22.55 -10.34
CA ALA A 61 -1.73 23.91 -10.58
C ALA A 61 -0.29 23.95 -11.12
N VAL A 62 0.59 23.07 -10.62
CA VAL A 62 1.98 22.95 -11.09
C VAL A 62 2.00 22.42 -12.53
N GLN A 63 1.20 21.40 -12.82
CA GLN A 63 1.10 20.84 -14.17
C GLN A 63 0.54 21.85 -15.17
N LYS A 64 -0.46 22.64 -14.77
CA LYS A 64 -1.00 23.72 -15.59
C LYS A 64 0.05 24.78 -15.87
N TRP A 65 0.75 25.24 -14.83
CA TRP A 65 1.82 26.23 -14.99
C TRP A 65 2.91 25.75 -15.94
N LEU A 66 3.32 24.48 -15.86
CA LEU A 66 4.33 23.92 -16.75
C LEU A 66 3.86 23.96 -18.22
N LYS A 67 2.60 23.60 -18.49
CA LYS A 67 2.00 23.70 -19.83
C LYS A 67 1.97 25.14 -20.34
N ASP A 68 1.61 26.09 -19.47
CA ASP A 68 1.56 27.52 -19.83
C ASP A 68 2.98 28.04 -20.16
N VAL A 69 3.99 27.65 -19.39
CA VAL A 69 5.41 27.98 -19.65
C VAL A 69 5.92 27.39 -20.96
N GLU A 70 5.67 26.10 -21.22
CA GLU A 70 6.10 25.45 -22.46
C GLU A 70 5.45 26.10 -23.69
N LYS A 71 4.17 26.48 -23.58
CA LYS A 71 3.47 27.23 -24.62
C LYS A 71 4.12 28.59 -24.88
N VAL A 72 4.37 29.38 -23.82
CA VAL A 72 4.98 30.72 -23.97
C VAL A 72 6.38 30.62 -24.55
N LEU A 73 7.19 29.65 -24.12
CA LEU A 73 8.54 29.45 -24.65
C LEU A 73 8.52 29.07 -26.15
N ALA A 74 7.58 28.22 -26.58
CA ALA A 74 7.42 27.90 -28.00
C ALA A 74 7.01 29.14 -28.83
N GLU A 75 6.10 29.96 -28.31
CA GLU A 75 5.70 31.21 -28.97
C GLU A 75 6.84 32.24 -29.02
N VAL A 76 7.69 32.29 -27.99
CA VAL A 76 8.90 33.14 -27.95
C VAL A 76 9.94 32.66 -28.97
N GLN A 77 10.13 31.35 -29.12
CA GLN A 77 11.04 30.79 -30.12
C GLN A 77 10.61 31.19 -31.55
N MET A 78 9.32 31.09 -31.87
CA MET A 78 8.77 31.59 -33.15
C MET A 78 8.95 33.11 -33.30
N LEU A 79 8.90 33.87 -32.20
CA LEU A 79 9.11 35.31 -32.20
C LEU A 79 10.58 35.67 -32.49
N GLU A 80 11.54 34.94 -31.91
CA GLU A 80 12.98 35.11 -32.15
C GLU A 80 13.33 34.88 -33.63
N GLU A 81 12.79 33.84 -34.26
CA GLU A 81 12.95 33.59 -35.70
C GLU A 81 12.43 34.77 -36.55
N ARG A 82 11.28 35.33 -36.17
CA ARG A 82 10.70 36.52 -36.82
C ARG A 82 11.58 37.76 -36.63
N ILE A 83 12.15 37.97 -35.45
CA ILE A 83 13.09 39.09 -35.19
C ILE A 83 14.31 38.99 -36.12
N LEU A 84 14.88 37.80 -36.27
CA LEU A 84 16.01 37.55 -37.17
C LEU A 84 15.66 37.83 -38.65
N SER A 85 14.42 37.55 -39.07
CA SER A 85 13.95 37.82 -40.44
C SER A 85 13.76 39.32 -40.73
N VAL A 86 13.29 40.11 -39.75
CA VAL A 86 13.01 41.55 -39.90
C VAL A 86 14.30 42.37 -39.97
N ASN A 87 15.37 41.93 -39.30
CA ASN A 87 16.70 42.55 -39.42
C ASN A 87 17.28 42.50 -40.84
N LYS A 88 16.71 41.68 -41.75
CA LYS A 88 17.17 41.52 -43.14
C LYS A 88 16.33 42.30 -44.18
N SER A 89 15.26 43.00 -43.82
CA SER A 89 14.33 43.64 -44.78
C SER A 89 14.27 45.19 -44.73
N TYR A 90 13.93 45.81 -45.86
CA TYR A 90 13.90 47.28 -46.07
C TYR A 90 12.63 48.00 -45.53
N PHE A 91 11.58 47.27 -45.13
CA PHE A 91 10.33 47.83 -44.58
C PHE A 91 10.39 47.97 -43.04
N ARG A 92 11.19 48.93 -42.55
CA ARG A 92 11.65 48.97 -41.15
C ARG A 92 10.61 49.40 -40.11
N ARG A 93 9.89 50.51 -40.27
CA ARG A 93 9.29 51.20 -39.10
C ARG A 93 7.99 50.60 -38.58
N GLN A 94 7.06 50.23 -39.45
CA GLN A 94 5.73 49.76 -39.02
C GLN A 94 5.77 48.30 -38.49
N CYS A 95 6.63 47.48 -39.10
CA CYS A 95 6.92 46.12 -38.63
C CYS A 95 7.62 46.11 -37.27
N GLN A 96 8.61 46.99 -37.06
CA GLN A 96 9.33 47.12 -35.77
C GLN A 96 8.40 47.50 -34.61
N TYR A 97 7.47 48.43 -34.82
CA TYR A 97 6.50 48.80 -33.79
C TYR A 97 5.63 47.61 -33.34
N SER A 98 5.05 46.89 -34.31
CA SER A 98 4.19 45.72 -34.00
C SER A 98 4.95 44.60 -33.31
N LEU A 99 6.22 44.42 -33.67
CA LEU A 99 7.11 43.41 -33.13
C LEU A 99 7.59 43.76 -31.72
N ALA A 100 7.99 45.01 -31.48
CA ALA A 100 8.34 45.51 -30.14
C ALA A 100 7.18 45.32 -29.15
N LYS A 101 5.94 45.58 -29.58
CA LYS A 101 4.75 45.36 -28.76
C LYS A 101 4.51 43.88 -28.45
N GLN A 102 4.82 42.98 -29.39
CA GLN A 102 4.76 41.52 -29.13
C GLN A 102 5.85 41.08 -28.15
N ILE A 103 7.08 41.60 -28.31
CA ILE A 103 8.22 41.34 -27.41
C ILE A 103 7.89 41.77 -25.99
N GLU A 104 7.41 43.00 -25.79
CA GLU A 104 7.05 43.51 -24.46
C GLU A 104 5.93 42.67 -23.82
N ARG A 105 4.89 42.31 -24.59
CA ARG A 105 3.81 41.44 -24.11
C ARG A 105 4.34 40.08 -23.64
N LYS A 106 5.15 39.41 -24.46
CA LYS A 106 5.71 38.09 -24.11
C LYS A 106 6.70 38.18 -22.95
N THR A 107 7.50 39.23 -22.90
CA THR A 107 8.41 39.50 -21.78
C THR A 107 7.63 39.66 -20.48
N THR A 108 6.53 40.42 -20.51
CA THR A 108 5.66 40.61 -19.34
C THR A 108 5.01 39.31 -18.90
N GLU A 109 4.51 38.51 -19.86
CA GLU A 109 3.92 37.19 -19.60
C GLU A 109 4.94 36.22 -18.98
N MET A 110 6.17 36.17 -19.48
CA MET A 110 7.26 35.36 -18.90
C MET A 110 7.58 35.80 -17.46
N ILE A 111 7.68 37.11 -17.20
CA ILE A 111 7.93 37.64 -15.85
C ILE A 111 6.78 37.29 -14.90
N GLN A 112 5.53 37.33 -15.37
CA GLN A 112 4.38 36.92 -14.57
C GLN A 112 4.42 35.43 -14.22
N LEU A 113 4.71 34.57 -15.19
CA LEU A 113 4.88 33.13 -14.94
C LEU A 113 6.02 32.84 -13.97
N TYR A 114 7.15 33.55 -14.09
CA TYR A 114 8.27 33.47 -13.15
C TYR A 114 7.88 33.88 -11.72
N ARG A 115 7.05 34.93 -11.55
CA ARG A 115 6.56 35.35 -10.24
C ARG A 115 5.62 34.32 -9.61
N ASN A 116 4.83 33.63 -10.42
CA ASN A 116 3.84 32.64 -9.99
C ASN A 116 4.42 31.21 -9.83
N ARG A 117 5.75 31.07 -9.73
CA ARG A 117 6.43 29.76 -9.64
C ARG A 117 6.33 29.06 -8.28
N LYS A 118 5.92 29.76 -7.22
CA LYS A 118 5.86 29.20 -5.87
C LYS A 118 4.52 28.49 -5.68
N PHE A 119 4.59 27.18 -5.45
CA PHE A 119 3.44 26.33 -5.15
C PHE A 119 3.59 25.74 -3.76
N GLU A 120 2.57 25.93 -2.92
CA GLU A 120 2.53 25.40 -1.56
C GLU A 120 1.11 24.88 -1.26
N PRO A 121 0.92 23.54 -1.16
CA PRO A 121 1.89 22.48 -1.41
C PRO A 121 2.26 22.35 -2.91
N PHE A 122 3.44 21.77 -3.20
CA PHE A 122 3.87 21.44 -4.58
C PHE A 122 3.33 20.07 -5.04
N SER A 123 3.31 19.12 -4.11
CA SER A 123 2.89 17.74 -4.29
C SER A 123 2.24 17.24 -3.00
N ARG A 124 1.48 16.15 -3.11
CA ARG A 124 0.90 15.45 -1.96
C ARG A 124 1.28 13.99 -2.02
N ILE A 125 1.51 13.39 -0.86
CA ILE A 125 1.74 11.95 -0.72
C ILE A 125 0.58 11.21 -1.40
N THR A 126 0.90 10.27 -2.28
CA THR A 126 -0.12 9.44 -2.94
C THR A 126 -0.67 8.43 -1.95
N GLU A 127 -1.94 8.09 -2.11
CA GLU A 127 -2.55 7.06 -1.29
C GLU A 127 -1.84 5.71 -1.51
N LEU A 128 -1.43 5.08 -0.40
CA LEU A 128 -0.88 3.72 -0.46
C LEU A 128 -1.94 2.77 -1.02
N ALA A 129 -1.50 1.69 -1.66
CA ALA A 129 -2.39 0.67 -2.21
C ALA A 129 -3.26 -0.04 -1.14
N GLY A 130 -3.03 0.23 0.16
CA GLY A 130 -3.85 -0.27 1.26
C GLY A 130 -4.01 -1.78 1.21
N ILE A 131 -5.24 -2.26 1.31
CA ILE A 131 -5.56 -3.69 1.29
C ILE A 131 -5.25 -4.37 -0.06
N LYS A 132 -5.16 -3.62 -1.16
CA LYS A 132 -4.83 -4.15 -2.51
C LYS A 132 -3.37 -4.52 -2.66
N TYR A 133 -2.49 -4.04 -1.77
CA TYR A 133 -1.09 -4.44 -1.75
C TYR A 133 -0.93 -5.96 -1.53
N TYR A 134 -1.77 -6.55 -0.68
CA TYR A 134 -1.67 -7.97 -0.37
C TYR A 134 -2.04 -8.81 -1.59
N SER A 135 -1.07 -9.47 -2.23
CA SER A 135 -1.31 -10.38 -3.36
C SER A 135 -2.04 -11.64 -2.89
N SER A 136 -3.12 -12.05 -3.57
CA SER A 136 -3.87 -13.28 -3.28
C SER A 136 -3.70 -14.35 -4.35
N LYS A 137 -2.47 -14.51 -4.87
CA LYS A 137 -2.19 -15.47 -5.94
C LYS A 137 -2.60 -16.92 -5.59
N ASP A 138 -2.71 -17.25 -4.30
CA ASP A 138 -2.98 -18.61 -3.83
C ASP A 138 -4.24 -18.74 -2.96
N PHE A 139 -5.22 -17.82 -3.08
CA PHE A 139 -6.48 -17.95 -2.33
C PHE A 139 -7.38 -19.04 -2.92
N PHE A 140 -7.55 -20.14 -2.17
CA PHE A 140 -8.52 -21.18 -2.47
C PHE A 140 -9.85 -20.89 -1.78
N MET A 141 -10.89 -20.58 -2.56
CA MET A 141 -12.25 -20.48 -2.04
C MET A 141 -12.90 -21.87 -2.04
N PHE A 142 -13.03 -22.45 -0.86
CA PHE A 142 -13.81 -23.67 -0.62
C PHE A 142 -15.23 -23.35 -0.20
N ASN A 143 -16.18 -24.28 -0.34
CA ASN A 143 -17.57 -24.07 0.05
C ASN A 143 -17.69 -23.72 1.54
N SER A 144 -16.92 -24.39 2.40
CA SER A 144 -16.83 -24.11 3.84
C SER A 144 -16.37 -22.68 4.14
N THR A 145 -15.42 -22.17 3.36
CA THR A 145 -14.92 -20.78 3.47
C THR A 145 -15.90 -19.79 2.83
N GLU A 146 -16.58 -20.18 1.76
CA GLU A 146 -17.50 -19.33 0.99
C GLU A 146 -18.72 -18.92 1.83
N VAL A 147 -19.24 -19.81 2.68
CA VAL A 147 -20.33 -19.47 3.61
C VAL A 147 -19.91 -18.34 4.55
N SER A 148 -18.71 -18.45 5.14
CA SER A 148 -18.15 -17.43 6.03
C SER A 148 -17.89 -16.12 5.29
N TYR A 149 -17.34 -16.21 4.07
CA TYR A 149 -17.11 -15.07 3.18
C TYR A 149 -18.41 -14.32 2.86
N LYS A 150 -19.46 -15.03 2.43
CA LYS A 150 -20.77 -14.45 2.09
C LYS A 150 -21.39 -13.76 3.30
N LYS A 151 -21.36 -14.41 4.46
CA LYS A 151 -21.86 -13.83 5.71
C LYS A 151 -21.10 -12.56 6.12
N LEU A 152 -19.77 -12.56 6.00
CA LEU A 152 -18.95 -11.37 6.23
C LEU A 152 -19.33 -10.25 5.26
N GLN A 153 -19.41 -10.57 3.97
CA GLN A 153 -19.73 -9.60 2.92
C GLN A 153 -21.12 -8.97 3.12
N GLU A 154 -22.13 -9.77 3.47
CA GLU A 154 -23.48 -9.29 3.78
C GLU A 154 -23.49 -8.40 5.03
N THR A 155 -22.81 -8.83 6.09
CA THR A 155 -22.71 -8.07 7.35
C THR A 155 -22.11 -6.68 7.10
N LEU A 156 -21.03 -6.61 6.31
CA LEU A 156 -20.36 -5.38 5.92
C LEU A 156 -21.23 -4.50 5.01
N LYS A 157 -21.87 -5.08 3.98
CA LYS A 157 -22.76 -4.34 3.07
C LYS A 157 -23.93 -3.69 3.81
N ASN A 158 -24.56 -4.45 4.70
CA ASN A 158 -25.74 -3.99 5.44
C ASN A 158 -25.38 -3.04 6.59
N LYS A 159 -24.07 -2.88 6.91
CA LYS A 159 -23.57 -2.12 8.07
C LYS A 159 -24.39 -2.44 9.32
N SER A 160 -24.58 -3.76 9.53
CA SER A 160 -25.44 -4.35 10.56
C SER A 160 -24.72 -4.52 11.89
N ALA A 161 -23.39 -4.46 11.88
CA ALA A 161 -22.52 -4.49 13.04
C ALA A 161 -21.39 -3.46 12.85
N SER A 162 -21.03 -2.78 13.93
CA SER A 162 -19.85 -1.92 14.04
C SER A 162 -18.58 -2.70 14.37
N ILE A 163 -18.70 -3.82 15.08
CA ILE A 163 -17.60 -4.74 15.39
C ILE A 163 -17.97 -6.17 14.99
N ILE A 164 -17.18 -6.75 14.11
CA ILE A 164 -17.34 -8.11 13.58
C ILE A 164 -16.12 -8.93 13.97
N GLY A 165 -16.33 -10.11 14.55
CA GLY A 165 -15.28 -11.07 14.89
C GLY A 165 -15.23 -12.24 13.92
N LEU A 166 -14.10 -12.44 13.25
CA LEU A 166 -13.77 -13.65 12.50
C LEU A 166 -12.94 -14.59 13.38
N VAL A 167 -13.55 -15.68 13.83
CA VAL A 167 -12.99 -16.59 14.83
C VAL A 167 -12.65 -17.93 14.22
N GLY A 168 -11.56 -18.55 14.66
CA GLY A 168 -11.22 -19.92 14.26
C GLY A 168 -9.80 -20.30 14.64
N LEU A 169 -9.48 -21.60 14.56
CA LEU A 169 -8.15 -22.12 14.87
C LEU A 169 -7.02 -21.45 14.06
N GLY A 170 -5.80 -21.46 14.61
CA GLY A 170 -4.61 -20.99 13.90
C GLY A 170 -4.38 -21.82 12.64
N GLY A 171 -4.06 -21.17 11.50
CA GLY A 171 -3.81 -21.88 10.23
C GLY A 171 -5.03 -22.14 9.35
N LEU A 172 -6.22 -21.68 9.73
CA LEU A 172 -7.45 -21.78 8.92
C LEU A 172 -7.55 -20.78 7.76
N GLY A 173 -6.66 -19.78 7.70
CA GLY A 173 -6.72 -18.73 6.67
C GLY A 173 -7.62 -17.55 7.00
N LYS A 174 -7.88 -17.25 8.29
CA LYS A 174 -8.63 -16.06 8.73
C LYS A 174 -8.06 -14.76 8.17
N THR A 175 -6.74 -14.57 8.32
CA THR A 175 -6.00 -13.43 7.76
C THR A 175 -6.22 -13.32 6.25
N THR A 176 -6.14 -14.44 5.53
CA THR A 176 -6.38 -14.49 4.08
C THR A 176 -7.82 -14.12 3.73
N LEU A 177 -8.81 -14.65 4.45
CA LEU A 177 -10.21 -14.34 4.24
C LEU A 177 -10.52 -12.87 4.52
N ALA A 178 -9.97 -12.31 5.60
CA ALA A 178 -10.14 -10.89 5.93
C ALA A 178 -9.54 -9.97 4.85
N LYS A 179 -8.37 -10.34 4.28
CA LYS A 179 -7.78 -9.64 3.14
C LYS A 179 -8.69 -9.65 1.91
N GLU A 180 -9.23 -10.81 1.54
CA GLU A 180 -10.12 -10.93 0.37
C GLU A 180 -11.43 -10.15 0.55
N VAL A 181 -12.04 -10.24 1.73
CA VAL A 181 -13.25 -9.47 2.06
C VAL A 181 -12.96 -7.97 2.07
N GLY A 182 -11.82 -7.55 2.63
CA GLY A 182 -11.39 -6.15 2.64
C GLY A 182 -11.20 -5.59 1.23
N LYS A 183 -10.49 -6.30 0.35
CA LYS A 183 -10.36 -5.94 -1.07
C LYS A 183 -11.71 -5.80 -1.76
N LYS A 184 -12.60 -6.79 -1.54
CA LYS A 184 -13.93 -6.76 -2.14
C LYS A 184 -14.75 -5.57 -1.65
N ALA A 185 -14.62 -5.22 -0.37
CA ALA A 185 -15.31 -4.07 0.22
C ALA A 185 -14.83 -2.74 -0.37
N GLU A 186 -13.53 -2.62 -0.64
CA GLU A 186 -12.95 -1.46 -1.32
C GLU A 186 -13.37 -1.38 -2.80
N ASP A 187 -13.30 -2.49 -3.53
CA ASP A 187 -13.68 -2.56 -4.96
C ASP A 187 -15.16 -2.25 -5.18
N MET A 188 -16.02 -2.72 -4.27
CA MET A 188 -17.45 -2.43 -4.26
C MET A 188 -17.78 -1.05 -3.67
N LYS A 189 -16.78 -0.31 -3.19
CA LYS A 189 -16.95 0.99 -2.52
C LYS A 189 -17.97 0.95 -1.37
N ILE A 190 -17.99 -0.15 -0.62
CA ILE A 190 -18.83 -0.28 0.59
C ILE A 190 -18.38 0.72 1.66
N PHE A 191 -17.05 0.92 1.72
CA PHE A 191 -16.39 1.92 2.53
C PHE A 191 -15.51 2.79 1.63
N GLU A 192 -15.33 4.05 1.99
CA GLU A 192 -14.42 4.96 1.28
C GLU A 192 -12.95 4.55 1.47
N LYS A 193 -12.64 3.95 2.63
CA LYS A 193 -11.32 3.45 2.99
C LYS A 193 -11.40 2.08 3.63
N VAL A 194 -10.42 1.24 3.33
CA VAL A 194 -10.16 -0.03 4.02
C VAL A 194 -8.72 0.00 4.51
N VAL A 195 -8.54 -0.12 5.82
CA VAL A 195 -7.22 -0.10 6.47
C VAL A 195 -6.99 -1.40 7.22
N TRP A 196 -5.73 -1.82 7.26
CA TRP A 196 -5.28 -3.06 7.88
C TRP A 196 -4.26 -2.78 8.98
N ALA A 197 -4.40 -3.37 10.16
CA ALA A 197 -3.34 -3.35 11.16
C ALA A 197 -3.20 -4.71 11.82
N THR A 198 -1.96 -5.17 11.99
CA THR A 198 -1.65 -6.37 12.76
C THR A 198 -1.48 -5.99 14.24
N VAL A 199 -2.13 -6.74 15.12
CA VAL A 199 -2.06 -6.52 16.57
C VAL A 199 -0.93 -7.35 17.16
N SER A 200 0.25 -6.74 17.24
CA SER A 200 1.46 -7.35 17.82
C SER A 200 1.32 -7.70 19.30
N GLN A 201 2.09 -8.68 19.77
CA GLN A 201 2.29 -8.95 21.19
C GLN A 201 3.71 -8.56 21.66
N PRO A 202 3.85 -7.83 22.79
CA PRO A 202 2.77 -7.26 23.62
C PRO A 202 2.01 -6.15 22.88
N LEU A 203 0.77 -5.90 23.31
CA LEU A 203 -0.10 -4.87 22.71
C LEU A 203 0.58 -3.50 22.74
N ASN A 204 0.73 -2.89 21.57
CA ASN A 204 1.27 -1.54 21.41
C ASN A 204 0.29 -0.67 20.63
N ILE A 205 -0.42 0.20 21.36
CA ILE A 205 -1.43 1.11 20.80
C ILE A 205 -0.82 2.03 19.74
N ARG A 206 0.40 2.55 19.97
CA ARG A 206 1.06 3.46 19.03
C ARG A 206 1.35 2.78 17.71
N THR A 207 1.89 1.56 17.75
CA THR A 207 2.19 0.78 16.55
C THR A 207 0.93 0.49 15.72
N ILE A 208 -0.21 0.23 16.37
CA ILE A 208 -1.49 0.05 15.67
C ILE A 208 -1.96 1.37 15.05
N GLN A 209 -1.87 2.48 15.79
CA GLN A 209 -2.22 3.81 15.26
C GLN A 209 -1.36 4.16 14.05
N ASP A 210 -0.05 3.94 14.10
CA ASP A 210 0.88 4.26 13.01
C ASP A 210 0.53 3.48 11.74
N GLN A 211 0.28 2.16 11.84
CA GLN A 211 -0.17 1.33 10.72
C GLN A 211 -1.48 1.86 10.08
N ILE A 212 -2.43 2.31 10.89
CA ILE A 212 -3.71 2.87 10.41
C ILE A 212 -3.47 4.22 9.73
N VAL A 213 -2.68 5.10 10.35
CA VAL A 213 -2.43 6.47 9.90
C VAL A 213 -1.69 6.50 8.57
N ASP A 214 -0.73 5.60 8.37
CA ASP A 214 0.01 5.45 7.12
C ASP A 214 -0.94 5.16 5.93
N GLN A 215 -1.93 4.30 6.14
CA GLN A 215 -2.94 3.96 5.12
C GLN A 215 -4.02 5.02 4.94
N LEU A 216 -4.24 5.88 5.93
CA LEU A 216 -5.11 7.05 5.83
C LEU A 216 -4.41 8.30 5.27
N CYS A 217 -3.10 8.18 5.01
CA CYS A 217 -2.23 9.19 4.40
C CYS A 217 -2.22 10.52 5.14
N PHE A 218 -2.09 10.47 6.46
CA PHE A 218 -1.90 11.67 7.29
C PHE A 218 -0.83 11.42 8.35
N LYS A 219 -0.56 12.41 9.20
CA LYS A 219 0.40 12.28 10.31
C LYS A 219 -0.27 12.67 11.61
N LEU A 220 0.07 11.95 12.68
CA LEU A 220 -0.20 12.35 14.05
C LEU A 220 0.96 13.21 14.54
N ILE A 221 0.66 14.43 14.98
CA ILE A 221 1.66 15.39 15.46
C ILE A 221 1.70 15.38 16.99
N GLU A 222 0.62 14.91 17.61
CA GLU A 222 0.46 14.78 19.03
C GLU A 222 1.39 13.70 19.61
N GLU A 223 2.10 14.01 20.69
CA GLU A 223 2.98 13.07 21.38
C GLU A 223 2.25 12.22 22.43
N SER A 224 1.19 12.77 23.04
CA SER A 224 0.37 12.08 24.05
C SER A 224 -0.54 11.04 23.41
N GLU A 225 -0.78 9.92 24.10
CA GLU A 225 -1.65 8.84 23.60
C GLU A 225 -3.10 9.33 23.39
N ILE A 226 -3.60 10.15 24.33
CA ILE A 226 -4.94 10.73 24.26
C ILE A 226 -5.07 11.67 23.06
N GLY A 227 -4.12 12.58 22.86
CA GLY A 227 -4.15 13.52 21.74
C GLY A 227 -4.09 12.80 20.39
N ARG A 228 -3.28 11.74 20.29
CA ARG A 228 -3.19 10.87 19.11
C ARG A 228 -4.52 10.18 18.82
N ALA A 229 -5.13 9.58 19.85
CA ALA A 229 -6.41 8.90 19.72
C ALA A 229 -7.53 9.87 19.28
N GLN A 230 -7.60 11.06 19.87
CA GLN A 230 -8.57 12.09 19.50
C GLN A 230 -8.39 12.54 18.04
N ARG A 231 -7.14 12.80 17.62
CA ARG A 231 -6.84 13.20 16.24
C ARG A 231 -7.23 12.12 15.23
N LEU A 232 -6.93 10.85 15.51
CA LEU A 232 -7.32 9.74 14.66
C LEU A 232 -8.85 9.59 14.61
N SER A 233 -9.53 9.73 15.75
CA SER A 233 -10.99 9.68 15.82
C SER A 233 -11.66 10.73 14.94
N GLU A 234 -11.21 11.99 15.01
CA GLU A 234 -11.70 13.07 14.16
C GLU A 234 -11.45 12.82 12.67
N ARG A 235 -10.32 12.18 12.32
CA ARG A 235 -10.01 11.81 10.93
C ARG A 235 -10.93 10.70 10.42
N LEU A 236 -11.23 9.71 11.26
CA LEU A 236 -12.08 8.57 10.94
C LEU A 236 -13.56 8.96 10.81
N ARG A 237 -14.01 10.02 11.51
CA ARG A 237 -15.37 10.57 11.39
C ARG A 237 -15.68 11.28 10.07
N LYS A 238 -14.65 11.66 9.29
CA LYS A 238 -14.81 12.42 8.02
C LYS A 238 -15.20 11.57 6.81
N GLY A 239 -15.57 10.31 7.00
CA GLY A 239 -15.88 9.38 5.94
C GLY A 239 -16.29 8.02 6.48
N THR A 240 -16.33 7.01 5.61
CA THR A 240 -16.60 5.63 6.03
C THR A 240 -15.36 4.75 5.88
N THR A 241 -14.94 4.11 6.98
CA THR A 241 -13.72 3.30 7.02
C THR A 241 -14.00 1.90 7.57
N LEU A 242 -13.53 0.87 6.86
CA LEU A 242 -13.39 -0.48 7.42
C LEU A 242 -11.98 -0.63 7.98
N ILE A 243 -11.88 -0.97 9.26
CA ILE A 243 -10.62 -1.21 9.96
C ILE A 243 -10.52 -2.71 10.22
N ILE A 244 -9.51 -3.35 9.63
CA ILE A 244 -9.24 -4.77 9.86
C ILE A 244 -8.09 -4.88 10.86
N LEU A 245 -8.36 -5.46 12.03
CA LEU A 245 -7.38 -5.73 13.07
C LEU A 245 -7.07 -7.24 13.09
N ASP A 246 -5.88 -7.61 12.63
CA ASP A 246 -5.48 -9.00 12.50
C ASP A 246 -4.81 -9.53 13.78
N ASP A 247 -5.11 -10.79 14.08
CA ASP A 247 -4.57 -11.60 15.18
C ASP A 247 -4.76 -11.00 16.59
N VAL A 248 -5.97 -10.52 16.87
CA VAL A 248 -6.34 -9.99 18.19
C VAL A 248 -6.43 -11.11 19.22
N ARG A 249 -5.59 -11.07 20.27
CA ARG A 249 -5.53 -12.11 21.32
C ARG A 249 -6.04 -11.67 22.68
N GLU A 250 -6.23 -10.37 22.90
CA GLU A 250 -6.73 -9.80 24.14
C GLU A 250 -7.72 -8.64 23.88
N LYS A 251 -8.38 -8.15 24.93
CA LYS A 251 -9.39 -7.09 24.80
C LYS A 251 -8.73 -5.77 24.38
N LEU A 252 -9.32 -5.12 23.36
CA LEU A 252 -8.85 -3.83 22.87
C LEU A 252 -9.66 -2.67 23.47
N ASN A 253 -8.98 -1.56 23.75
CA ASN A 253 -9.61 -0.29 24.07
C ASN A 253 -9.67 0.59 22.81
N PHE A 254 -10.82 0.60 22.13
CA PHE A 254 -11.02 1.37 20.91
C PHE A 254 -10.95 2.88 21.11
N GLU A 255 -11.33 3.39 22.29
CA GLU A 255 -11.20 4.81 22.62
C GLU A 255 -9.72 5.21 22.68
N ALA A 256 -8.88 4.39 23.33
CA ALA A 256 -7.44 4.61 23.37
C ALA A 256 -6.77 4.41 22.00
N LEU A 257 -7.30 3.51 21.16
CA LEU A 257 -6.88 3.41 19.76
C LEU A 257 -7.29 4.63 18.94
N GLY A 258 -8.34 5.36 19.32
CA GLY A 258 -8.90 6.47 18.56
C GLY A 258 -9.91 6.03 17.49
N ILE A 259 -10.54 4.86 17.66
CA ILE A 259 -11.51 4.31 16.72
C ILE A 259 -12.93 4.63 17.23
N PRO A 260 -13.70 5.51 16.56
CA PRO A 260 -15.04 5.90 16.99
C PRO A 260 -16.06 4.82 16.62
N LEU A 261 -16.62 4.15 17.62
CA LEU A 261 -17.66 3.12 17.47
C LEU A 261 -19.06 3.68 17.74
N ASP A 262 -19.36 4.82 17.11
CA ASP A 262 -20.65 5.50 17.31
C ASP A 262 -21.73 4.86 16.40
N GLU A 263 -22.70 4.15 16.98
CA GLU A 263 -23.76 3.43 16.25
C GLU A 263 -24.61 4.35 15.33
N SER A 264 -24.72 5.63 15.67
CA SER A 264 -25.49 6.63 14.92
C SER A 264 -24.77 7.09 13.64
N SER A 265 -23.43 7.14 13.65
CA SER A 265 -22.65 7.67 12.53
C SER A 265 -22.33 6.61 11.48
N LYS A 266 -22.21 5.33 11.90
CA LYS A 266 -21.72 4.20 11.08
C LYS A 266 -20.45 4.56 10.28
N ALA A 267 -19.64 5.47 10.83
CA ALA A 267 -18.43 5.97 10.18
C ALA A 267 -17.34 4.90 10.15
N CYS A 268 -17.25 4.07 11.21
CA CYS A 268 -16.29 2.98 11.29
C CYS A 268 -16.98 1.63 11.43
N CYS A 269 -16.40 0.64 10.76
CA CYS A 269 -16.64 -0.78 11.02
C CYS A 269 -15.31 -1.45 11.31
N VAL A 270 -15.25 -2.28 12.35
CA VAL A 270 -14.06 -3.02 12.75
C VAL A 270 -14.28 -4.50 12.47
N LEU A 271 -13.40 -5.09 11.68
CA LEU A 271 -13.29 -6.54 11.53
C LEU A 271 -12.07 -7.02 12.29
N ILE A 272 -12.25 -7.84 13.30
CA ILE A 272 -11.14 -8.47 14.02
C ILE A 272 -10.98 -9.92 13.56
N THR A 273 -9.74 -10.40 13.43
CA THR A 273 -9.47 -11.84 13.36
C THR A 273 -8.90 -12.32 14.70
N THR A 274 -9.35 -13.48 15.17
CA THR A 274 -8.87 -14.03 16.45
C THR A 274 -8.97 -15.55 16.48
N ARG A 275 -8.16 -16.17 17.35
CA ARG A 275 -8.25 -17.60 17.66
C ARG A 275 -9.25 -17.90 18.77
N SER A 276 -9.65 -16.90 19.56
CA SER A 276 -10.46 -17.09 20.75
C SER A 276 -11.83 -16.40 20.61
N LYS A 277 -12.90 -17.19 20.76
CA LYS A 277 -14.26 -16.65 20.83
C LYS A 277 -14.46 -15.77 22.06
N GLU A 278 -13.76 -16.07 23.15
CA GLU A 278 -13.82 -15.29 24.40
C GLU A 278 -13.31 -13.86 24.19
N VAL A 279 -12.30 -13.67 23.33
CA VAL A 279 -11.81 -12.34 22.94
C VAL A 279 -12.94 -11.55 22.28
N CYS A 280 -13.66 -12.13 21.31
CA CYS A 280 -14.82 -11.47 20.69
C CYS A 280 -15.91 -11.12 21.71
N THR A 281 -16.18 -12.00 22.67
CA THR A 281 -17.15 -11.72 23.75
C THR A 281 -16.67 -10.58 24.64
N SER A 282 -15.39 -10.55 25.01
CA SER A 282 -14.81 -9.50 25.85
C SER A 282 -14.80 -8.12 25.18
N ILE A 283 -14.65 -8.11 23.85
CA ILE A 283 -14.69 -6.94 22.96
C ILE A 283 -16.14 -6.55 22.62
N GLN A 284 -17.11 -7.42 22.93
CA GLN A 284 -18.54 -7.23 22.64
C GLN A 284 -18.82 -7.13 21.13
N CYS A 285 -18.22 -8.01 20.33
CA CYS A 285 -18.55 -8.12 18.90
C CYS A 285 -20.05 -8.35 18.70
N GLN A 286 -20.68 -7.53 17.85
CA GLN A 286 -22.11 -7.64 17.55
C GLN A 286 -22.39 -8.77 16.55
N SER A 287 -21.40 -9.14 15.73
CA SER A 287 -21.47 -10.29 14.83
C SER A 287 -20.21 -11.14 15.00
N ILE A 288 -20.41 -12.44 15.22
CA ILE A 288 -19.33 -13.43 15.31
C ILE A 288 -19.52 -14.43 14.18
N ILE A 289 -18.47 -14.60 13.38
CA ILE A 289 -18.43 -15.48 12.21
C ILE A 289 -17.30 -16.47 12.44
N GLU A 290 -17.65 -17.74 12.50
CA GLU A 290 -16.71 -18.84 12.74
C GLU A 290 -16.22 -19.38 11.41
N LEU A 291 -14.90 -19.36 11.22
CA LEU A 291 -14.23 -20.05 10.14
C LEU A 291 -13.94 -21.49 10.58
N ASN A 292 -14.50 -22.44 9.86
CA ASN A 292 -14.42 -23.86 10.18
C ASN A 292 -13.27 -24.57 9.44
N LEU A 293 -12.95 -25.78 9.88
CA LEU A 293 -12.05 -26.68 9.18
C LEU A 293 -12.63 -27.05 7.81
N LEU A 294 -11.74 -27.40 6.86
CA LEU A 294 -12.15 -27.94 5.58
C LEU A 294 -12.80 -29.31 5.77
N SER A 295 -13.82 -29.59 4.97
CA SER A 295 -14.36 -30.94 4.82
C SER A 295 -13.31 -31.87 4.21
N ASP A 296 -13.49 -33.19 4.36
CA ASP A 296 -12.54 -34.19 3.85
C ASP A 296 -12.29 -34.06 2.33
N GLU A 297 -13.33 -33.74 1.55
CA GLU A 297 -13.21 -33.56 0.09
C GLU A 297 -12.53 -32.25 -0.30
N GLU A 298 -12.76 -31.16 0.45
CA GLU A 298 -12.06 -29.89 0.26
C GLU A 298 -10.58 -30.04 0.64
N ALA A 299 -10.31 -30.70 1.76
CA ALA A 299 -8.96 -31.02 2.23
C ALA A 299 -8.20 -31.89 1.23
N TRP A 300 -8.86 -32.90 0.67
CA TRP A 300 -8.31 -33.75 -0.39
C TRP A 300 -8.00 -32.94 -1.65
N THR A 301 -8.92 -32.07 -2.07
CA THR A 301 -8.74 -31.19 -3.24
C THR A 301 -7.54 -30.27 -3.06
N LEU A 302 -7.42 -29.64 -1.89
CA LEU A 302 -6.26 -28.81 -1.53
C LEU A 302 -4.96 -29.61 -1.56
N PHE A 303 -4.95 -30.79 -0.94
CA PHE A 303 -3.77 -31.64 -0.91
C PHE A 303 -3.29 -32.05 -2.30
N LYS A 304 -4.21 -32.48 -3.19
CA LYS A 304 -3.89 -32.84 -4.57
C LYS A 304 -3.18 -31.72 -5.31
N HIS A 305 -3.64 -30.48 -5.12
CA HIS A 305 -3.02 -29.30 -5.74
C HIS A 305 -1.57 -29.12 -5.29
N TYR A 306 -1.30 -29.17 -3.97
CA TYR A 306 0.05 -28.93 -3.45
C TYR A 306 1.01 -30.12 -3.63
N ALA A 307 0.49 -31.35 -3.58
CA ALA A 307 1.27 -32.58 -3.79
C ALA A 307 1.44 -32.95 -5.26
N ASN A 308 0.82 -32.20 -6.19
CA ASN A 308 0.79 -32.50 -7.62
C ASN A 308 0.22 -33.91 -7.94
N ILE A 309 -0.83 -34.32 -7.21
CA ILE A 309 -1.52 -35.60 -7.44
C ILE A 309 -2.67 -35.38 -8.41
N ASN A 310 -2.68 -36.15 -9.50
CA ASN A 310 -3.68 -36.12 -10.55
C ASN A 310 -4.38 -37.48 -10.70
N ASP A 311 -5.30 -37.57 -11.67
CA ASP A 311 -6.09 -38.79 -11.89
C ASP A 311 -5.24 -39.96 -12.42
N ASP A 312 -4.10 -39.68 -13.07
CA ASP A 312 -3.14 -40.68 -13.57
C ASP A 312 -2.22 -41.25 -12.46
N SER A 313 -2.22 -40.64 -11.28
CA SER A 313 -1.42 -41.12 -10.14
C SER A 313 -1.90 -42.51 -9.68
N SER A 314 -0.95 -43.36 -9.27
CA SER A 314 -1.24 -44.73 -8.81
C SER A 314 -2.26 -44.76 -7.67
N GLU A 315 -3.21 -45.71 -7.73
CA GLU A 315 -4.26 -45.86 -6.73
C GLU A 315 -3.69 -46.14 -5.33
N ALA A 316 -2.60 -46.91 -5.24
CA ALA A 316 -1.90 -47.16 -3.98
C ALA A 316 -1.42 -45.85 -3.33
N LEU A 317 -0.88 -44.93 -4.13
CA LEU A 317 -0.44 -43.61 -3.66
C LEU A 317 -1.63 -42.77 -3.19
N LYS A 318 -2.73 -42.74 -3.96
CA LYS A 318 -3.94 -42.00 -3.57
C LYS A 318 -4.51 -42.50 -2.24
N VAL A 319 -4.49 -43.81 -1.98
CA VAL A 319 -4.93 -44.39 -0.70
C VAL A 319 -4.09 -43.90 0.48
N VAL A 320 -2.76 -43.94 0.37
CA VAL A 320 -1.85 -43.46 1.43
C VAL A 320 -1.99 -41.94 1.61
N ALA A 321 -2.06 -41.20 0.51
CA ALA A 321 -2.26 -39.75 0.52
C ALA A 321 -3.55 -39.34 1.25
N ARG A 322 -4.67 -40.05 1.03
CA ARG A 322 -5.92 -39.77 1.76
C ARG A 322 -5.78 -39.98 3.27
N LYS A 323 -5.06 -41.01 3.71
CA LYS A 323 -4.77 -41.21 5.15
C LYS A 323 -3.97 -40.04 5.73
N ILE A 324 -2.96 -39.56 5.01
CA ILE A 324 -2.17 -38.38 5.40
C ILE A 324 -3.05 -37.12 5.53
N VAL A 325 -3.95 -36.89 4.57
CA VAL A 325 -4.89 -35.76 4.63
C VAL A 325 -5.79 -35.84 5.86
N ASN A 326 -6.26 -37.04 6.21
CA ASN A 326 -7.05 -37.26 7.42
C ASN A 326 -6.26 -36.97 8.71
N GLU A 327 -4.94 -37.12 8.70
CA GLU A 327 -4.08 -36.72 9.81
C GLU A 327 -3.91 -35.20 9.91
N CYS A 328 -4.07 -34.46 8.82
CA CYS A 328 -4.06 -33.00 8.83
C CYS A 328 -5.34 -32.38 9.44
N LYS A 329 -6.38 -33.19 9.71
CA LYS A 329 -7.64 -32.79 10.37
C LYS A 329 -8.35 -31.58 9.72
N GLY A 330 -8.27 -31.45 8.39
CA GLY A 330 -8.95 -30.38 7.66
C GLY A 330 -8.33 -28.98 7.83
N LEU A 331 -7.10 -28.88 8.37
CA LEU A 331 -6.42 -27.59 8.57
C LEU A 331 -5.65 -27.17 7.30
N PRO A 332 -6.02 -26.06 6.61
CA PRO A 332 -5.41 -25.65 5.35
C PRO A 332 -3.88 -25.55 5.39
N ILE A 333 -3.31 -24.88 6.40
CA ILE A 333 -1.85 -24.71 6.48
C ILE A 333 -1.12 -26.06 6.61
N ALA A 334 -1.66 -26.99 7.39
CA ALA A 334 -1.07 -28.31 7.57
C ALA A 334 -1.12 -29.11 6.26
N ILE A 335 -2.26 -29.08 5.57
CA ILE A 335 -2.45 -29.76 4.28
C ILE A 335 -1.50 -29.20 3.23
N MET A 336 -1.39 -27.87 3.11
CA MET A 336 -0.48 -27.20 2.19
C MET A 336 0.98 -27.60 2.44
N ILE A 337 1.40 -27.58 3.70
CA ILE A 337 2.78 -27.90 4.10
C ILE A 337 3.11 -29.36 3.78
N VAL A 338 2.27 -30.30 4.19
CA VAL A 338 2.52 -31.74 3.97
C VAL A 338 2.43 -32.07 2.48
N GLY A 339 1.43 -31.53 1.78
CA GLY A 339 1.30 -31.70 0.33
C GLY A 339 2.52 -31.19 -0.42
N SER A 340 2.98 -29.96 -0.12
CA SER A 340 4.18 -29.38 -0.74
C SER A 340 5.45 -30.17 -0.42
N THR A 341 5.54 -30.71 0.79
CA THR A 341 6.69 -31.54 1.22
C THR A 341 6.73 -32.87 0.46
N LEU A 342 5.58 -33.43 0.11
CA LEU A 342 5.44 -34.70 -0.60
C LEU A 342 5.30 -34.55 -2.12
N LYS A 343 5.36 -33.33 -2.63
CA LYS A 343 5.23 -33.03 -4.04
C LYS A 343 6.28 -33.77 -4.88
N ASP A 344 5.82 -34.45 -5.93
CA ASP A 344 6.66 -35.20 -6.87
C ASP A 344 7.56 -36.27 -6.19
N THR A 345 7.12 -36.83 -5.06
CA THR A 345 7.85 -37.88 -4.32
C THR A 345 7.31 -39.31 -4.54
N THR A 346 8.03 -40.33 -4.07
CA THR A 346 7.69 -41.75 -4.22
C THR A 346 6.66 -42.23 -3.19
N LEU A 347 5.98 -43.34 -3.51
CA LEU A 347 5.05 -44.02 -2.58
C LEU A 347 5.69 -44.34 -1.22
N GLU A 348 6.95 -44.79 -1.21
CA GLU A 348 7.71 -45.09 0.02
C GLU A 348 7.82 -43.85 0.93
N ASN A 349 8.03 -42.67 0.34
CA ASN A 349 8.10 -41.42 1.11
C ASN A 349 6.74 -41.02 1.68
N PHE A 350 5.65 -41.29 0.95
CA PHE A 350 4.28 -41.12 1.48
C PHE A 350 4.02 -42.06 2.66
N GLU A 351 4.39 -43.34 2.55
CA GLU A 351 4.22 -44.31 3.64
C GLU A 351 5.05 -43.97 4.88
N LEU A 352 6.29 -43.50 4.68
CA LEU A 352 7.15 -43.00 5.75
C LEU A 352 6.54 -41.76 6.42
N ALA A 353 6.02 -40.82 5.63
CA ALA A 353 5.36 -39.62 6.15
C ALA A 353 4.13 -39.98 6.99
N LEU A 354 3.26 -40.87 6.48
CA LEU A 354 2.10 -41.36 7.21
C LEU A 354 2.51 -41.99 8.55
N SER A 355 3.51 -42.88 8.53
CA SER A 355 4.01 -43.54 9.74
C SER A 355 4.46 -42.53 10.80
N ARG A 356 5.17 -41.47 10.38
CA ARG A 356 5.62 -40.40 11.30
C ARG A 356 4.44 -39.61 11.87
N LEU A 357 3.45 -39.25 11.04
CA LEU A 357 2.25 -38.56 11.48
C LEU A 357 1.48 -39.40 12.52
N GLU A 358 1.40 -40.72 12.31
CA GLU A 358 0.72 -41.63 13.26
C GLU A 358 1.47 -41.81 14.58
N ILE A 359 2.80 -41.92 14.57
CA ILE A 359 3.63 -42.08 15.79
C ILE A 359 3.55 -40.84 16.69
N SER A 360 3.49 -39.66 16.09
CA SER A 360 3.43 -38.38 16.81
C SER A 360 2.11 -38.16 17.59
N LYS A 361 1.12 -39.05 17.45
CA LYS A 361 -0.10 -39.14 18.27
C LYS A 361 0.16 -39.44 19.77
N SER A 362 1.42 -39.61 20.18
CA SER A 362 1.86 -39.82 21.57
C SER A 362 2.38 -38.57 22.33
N LEU A 363 2.62 -37.44 21.67
CA LEU A 363 3.07 -36.17 22.29
C LEU A 363 1.98 -35.48 23.16
N ASP A 364 2.40 -34.83 24.24
CA ASP A 364 1.50 -34.08 25.15
C ASP A 364 1.34 -32.63 24.65
N ILE A 365 0.48 -32.43 23.64
CA ILE A 365 0.19 -31.12 23.02
C ILE A 365 -1.32 -30.85 23.17
N PRO A 366 -1.75 -29.62 23.55
CA PRO A 366 -3.16 -29.28 23.58
C PRO A 366 -3.86 -29.61 22.25
N GLN A 367 -5.03 -30.23 22.32
CA GLN A 367 -5.68 -30.89 21.16
C GLN A 367 -5.82 -30.01 19.91
N GLY A 368 -5.95 -28.69 20.05
CA GLY A 368 -6.07 -27.74 18.93
C GLY A 368 -4.75 -27.33 18.24
N PHE A 369 -3.59 -27.62 18.83
CA PHE A 369 -2.26 -27.26 18.29
C PHE A 369 -1.46 -28.46 17.78
N ARG A 370 -1.92 -29.67 18.07
CA ARG A 370 -1.22 -30.92 17.80
C ARG A 370 -1.02 -31.20 16.31
N SER A 371 -2.09 -31.16 15.52
CA SER A 371 -2.04 -31.39 14.07
C SER A 371 -1.09 -30.41 13.35
N PRO A 372 -1.19 -29.08 13.54
CA PRO A 372 -0.26 -28.15 12.89
C PRO A 372 1.19 -28.32 13.33
N TYR A 373 1.47 -28.60 14.61
CA TYR A 373 2.84 -28.82 15.09
C TYR A 373 3.50 -30.01 14.40
N VAL A 374 2.81 -31.15 14.38
CA VAL A 374 3.32 -32.40 13.79
C VAL A 374 3.58 -32.22 12.29
N CYS A 375 2.68 -31.55 11.57
CA CYS A 375 2.86 -31.28 10.15
C CYS A 375 4.04 -30.33 9.88
N LEU A 376 4.24 -29.32 10.73
CA LEU A 376 5.40 -28.43 10.65
C LEU A 376 6.72 -29.16 10.93
N GLU A 377 6.74 -30.03 11.94
CA GLU A 377 7.91 -30.86 12.28
C GLU A 377 8.28 -31.80 11.13
N LEU A 378 7.29 -32.45 10.51
CA LEU A 378 7.52 -33.33 9.36
C LEU A 378 8.15 -32.55 8.19
N SER A 379 7.65 -31.34 7.91
CA SER A 379 8.20 -30.49 6.85
C SER A 379 9.62 -30.03 7.17
N TYR A 380 9.87 -29.59 8.41
CA TYR A 380 11.20 -29.18 8.87
C TYR A 380 12.23 -30.30 8.72
N ASN A 381 11.89 -31.51 9.15
CA ASN A 381 12.78 -32.66 9.09
C ASN A 381 13.05 -33.13 7.64
N ASN A 382 12.15 -32.81 6.71
CA ASN A 382 12.30 -33.15 5.29
C ASN A 382 13.02 -32.07 4.47
N LEU A 383 13.43 -30.94 5.08
CA LEU A 383 14.26 -29.94 4.40
C LEU A 383 15.64 -30.55 4.06
N THR A 384 15.93 -30.69 2.77
CA THR A 384 17.19 -31.28 2.28
C THR A 384 18.41 -30.38 2.46
N ASN A 385 18.19 -29.08 2.65
CA ASN A 385 19.25 -28.09 2.81
C ASN A 385 19.48 -27.74 4.29
N PRO A 386 20.63 -28.10 4.91
CA PRO A 386 20.93 -27.76 6.31
C PRO A 386 20.97 -26.26 6.59
N LEU A 387 21.27 -25.42 5.57
CA LEU A 387 21.15 -23.97 5.68
C LEU A 387 19.70 -23.56 5.89
N ALA A 388 18.77 -24.11 5.11
CA ALA A 388 17.35 -23.77 5.23
C ALA A 388 16.80 -24.15 6.62
N GLN A 389 17.16 -25.33 7.12
CA GLN A 389 16.82 -25.75 8.50
C GLN A 389 17.38 -24.79 9.55
N SER A 390 18.64 -24.37 9.38
CA SER A 390 19.28 -23.44 10.33
C SER A 390 18.65 -22.05 10.29
N LEU A 391 18.33 -21.55 9.09
CA LEU A 391 17.70 -20.25 8.89
C LEU A 391 16.28 -20.23 9.45
N LEU A 392 15.49 -21.29 9.27
CA LEU A 392 14.15 -21.37 9.84
C LEU A 392 14.18 -21.34 11.38
N LEU A 393 15.13 -22.06 12.00
CA LEU A 393 15.33 -21.97 13.44
C LEU A 393 15.75 -20.56 13.88
N LEU A 394 16.60 -19.88 13.10
CA LEU A 394 16.99 -18.51 13.41
C LEU A 394 15.82 -17.54 13.36
N CYS A 395 14.81 -17.76 12.52
CA CYS A 395 13.59 -16.96 12.50
C CYS A 395 12.87 -16.94 13.86
N SER A 396 12.99 -18.00 14.68
CA SER A 396 12.40 -18.04 16.02
C SER A 396 13.02 -17.07 17.04
N MET A 397 14.18 -16.48 16.71
CA MET A 397 14.85 -15.48 17.55
C MET A 397 14.29 -14.06 17.36
N PHE A 398 13.49 -13.84 16.32
CA PHE A 398 12.95 -12.53 15.98
C PHE A 398 11.59 -12.29 16.65
N PRO A 399 11.21 -11.02 16.90
CA PRO A 399 9.89 -10.69 17.41
C PRO A 399 8.76 -11.17 16.50
N GLU A 400 7.59 -11.37 17.10
CA GLU A 400 6.39 -11.80 16.39
C GLU A 400 5.98 -10.79 15.29
N ASP A 401 5.58 -11.32 14.13
CA ASP A 401 5.14 -10.57 12.93
C ASP A 401 6.09 -9.48 12.43
N CYS A 402 7.37 -9.51 12.82
CA CYS A 402 8.35 -8.57 12.30
C CYS A 402 8.75 -8.91 10.86
N GLU A 403 8.96 -7.87 10.04
CA GLU A 403 9.59 -8.04 8.74
C GLU A 403 11.10 -8.31 8.93
N ILE A 404 11.55 -9.47 8.44
CA ILE A 404 12.95 -9.87 8.53
C ILE A 404 13.61 -9.61 7.18
N ASP A 405 14.61 -8.73 7.18
CA ASP A 405 15.48 -8.56 6.02
C ASP A 405 16.30 -9.85 5.79
N LEU A 406 16.22 -10.37 4.56
CA LEU A 406 16.94 -11.59 4.18
C LEU A 406 18.45 -11.43 4.35
N GLU A 407 19.02 -10.25 4.04
CA GLU A 407 20.46 -9.99 4.20
C GLU A 407 20.89 -10.11 5.66
N TYR A 408 20.05 -9.60 6.57
CA TYR A 408 20.28 -9.69 8.01
C TYR A 408 20.25 -11.14 8.50
N LEU A 409 19.29 -11.93 8.02
CA LEU A 409 19.18 -13.35 8.37
C LEU A 409 20.43 -14.14 7.92
N PHE A 410 20.92 -13.88 6.70
CA PHE A 410 22.16 -14.50 6.21
C PHE A 410 23.39 -14.06 7.00
N PHE A 411 23.47 -12.79 7.39
CA PHE A 411 24.55 -12.25 8.21
C PHE A 411 24.61 -12.92 9.59
N VAL A 412 23.48 -13.03 10.28
CA VAL A 412 23.38 -13.69 11.60
C VAL A 412 23.81 -15.16 11.50
N ASN A 413 23.36 -15.88 10.46
CA ASN A 413 23.76 -17.25 10.22
C ASN A 413 25.27 -17.40 9.95
N ALA A 414 25.87 -16.48 9.19
CA ALA A 414 27.32 -16.47 8.95
C ALA A 414 28.12 -16.22 10.24
N CYS A 415 27.64 -15.34 11.11
CA CYS A 415 28.23 -15.09 12.43
C CYS A 415 28.14 -16.32 13.33
N LYS A 416 26.98 -16.98 13.40
CA LYS A 416 26.79 -18.23 14.15
C LYS A 416 27.79 -19.30 13.72
N ARG A 417 27.98 -19.48 12.40
CA ARG A 417 28.95 -20.44 11.85
C ARG A 417 30.40 -20.09 12.20
N LYS A 418 30.78 -18.80 12.16
CA LYS A 418 32.12 -18.36 12.57
C LYS A 418 32.39 -18.60 14.06
N ILE A 419 31.38 -18.47 14.92
CA ILE A 419 31.51 -18.75 16.36
C ILE A 419 31.65 -20.26 16.59
N GLN A 420 30.83 -21.07 15.92
CA GLN A 420 30.91 -22.54 16.03
C GLN A 420 32.22 -23.11 15.47
N GLY A 421 32.75 -22.54 14.38
CA GLY A 421 34.04 -22.92 13.82
C GLY A 421 35.28 -22.41 14.56
N LYS A 422 35.12 -21.58 15.61
CA LYS A 422 36.21 -21.16 16.51
C LYS A 422 36.34 -22.03 17.76
N ASN A 423 35.38 -22.93 17.99
CA ASN A 423 35.35 -23.86 19.13
C ASN A 423 35.62 -25.32 18.71
N ALA A 424 36.22 -25.53 17.52
CA ALA A 424 36.57 -26.84 16.97
C ALA A 424 38.08 -27.02 16.87
#